data_AF-A0A9D1ZW39-F1
#
_entry.id   AF-A0A9D1ZW39-F1
#
_cell.length_a   1.000
_cell.length_b   1.000
_cell.length_c   1.000
_cell.angle_alpha   90.00
_cell.angle_beta   90.00
_cell.angle_gamma   90.00
#
_symmetry.space_group_name_H-M   'P 1'
#
loop_
_entity.id
_entity.type
_entity.pdbx_description
1 polymer ?
#
loop_
_entity_poly.entity_id
_entity_poly.type
_entity_poly.pdbx_seq_one_letter_code
_entity_poly.pdbx_strand_id
1 'polypeptide(L)'
;MKKYFQKIWVKIKNFFKWLWKQLKDWRTLVIFIIVLLVMYFPAYGFYILSIIFKNGWFAGIATAYIAFWAGPFTPFFPLCIAITFGIKKIFLKIKERIHKRMKNKEEKCENASEEDRK
;
A
#
# COMPACT_ATOMS: atom_id res chain seq x y z
N MET A 1 -17.70 13.37 -28.82
CA MET A 1 -16.80 13.20 -27.65
C MET A 1 -17.47 13.35 -26.28
N LYS A 2 -18.24 14.42 -26.00
CA LYS A 2 -18.88 14.65 -24.68
C LYS A 2 -19.75 13.47 -24.16
N LYS A 3 -20.51 12.79 -25.03
CA LYS A 3 -21.35 11.62 -24.65
C LYS A 3 -20.54 10.40 -24.16
N TYR A 4 -19.35 10.16 -24.72
CA TYR A 4 -18.48 9.05 -24.30
C TYR A 4 -17.82 9.35 -22.95
N PHE A 5 -17.38 10.59 -22.75
CA PHE A 5 -16.85 11.06 -21.46
C PHE A 5 -17.88 10.90 -20.34
N GLN A 6 -19.14 11.30 -20.57
CA GLN A 6 -20.21 11.13 -19.59
C GLN A 6 -20.41 9.67 -19.17
N LYS A 7 -20.41 8.72 -20.13
CA LYS A 7 -20.50 7.28 -19.83
C LYS A 7 -19.31 6.76 -19.02
N ILE A 8 -18.10 7.20 -19.36
CA ILE A 8 -16.87 6.85 -18.64
C ILE A 8 -16.88 7.45 -17.22
N TRP A 9 -17.32 8.69 -17.07
CA TRP A 9 -17.33 9.41 -15.81
C TRP A 9 -18.32 8.80 -14.82
N VAL A 10 -19.49 8.36 -15.31
CA VAL A 10 -20.46 7.63 -14.48
C VAL A 10 -19.90 6.28 -14.02
N LYS A 11 -19.20 5.53 -14.89
CA LYS A 11 -18.52 4.29 -14.50
C LYS A 11 -17.43 4.53 -13.45
N ILE A 12 -16.60 5.55 -13.66
CA ILE A 12 -15.54 5.94 -12.70
C ILE A 12 -16.16 6.38 -11.38
N LYS A 13 -17.24 7.16 -11.38
CA LYS A 13 -17.92 7.60 -10.16
C LYS A 13 -18.49 6.44 -9.37
N ASN A 14 -19.10 5.45 -10.05
CA ASN A 14 -19.55 4.22 -9.40
C ASN A 14 -18.38 3.38 -8.86
N PHE A 15 -17.28 3.30 -9.61
CA PHE A 15 -16.07 2.61 -9.17
C PHE A 15 -15.47 3.30 -7.93
N PHE A 16 -15.35 4.63 -7.94
CA PHE A 16 -14.92 5.42 -6.78
C PHE A 16 -15.86 5.27 -5.59
N LYS A 17 -17.18 5.24 -5.80
CA LYS A 17 -18.15 5.03 -4.71
C LYS A 17 -18.03 3.64 -4.09
N TRP A 18 -17.81 2.62 -4.91
CA TRP A 18 -17.52 1.26 -4.44
C TRP A 18 -16.15 1.17 -3.75
N LEU A 19 -15.13 1.80 -4.33
CA LEU A 19 -13.78 1.91 -3.77
C LEU A 19 -13.77 2.62 -2.42
N TRP A 20 -14.52 3.72 -2.27
CA TRP A 20 -14.63 4.45 -1.01
C TRP A 20 -15.28 3.59 0.07
N LYS A 21 -16.24 2.74 -0.30
CA LYS A 21 -16.85 1.77 0.62
C LYS A 21 -15.84 0.73 1.09
N GLN A 22 -14.89 0.33 0.24
CA GLN A 22 -13.78 -0.57 0.60
C GLN A 22 -12.66 0.15 1.38
N LEU A 23 -12.35 1.41 1.06
CA LEU A 23 -11.32 2.20 1.72
C LEU A 23 -11.71 2.70 3.12
N LYS A 24 -13.01 2.82 3.42
CA LYS A 24 -13.52 3.21 4.74
C LYS A 24 -13.13 2.21 5.85
N ASP A 25 -12.64 1.04 5.47
CA ASP A 25 -12.14 0.03 6.39
C ASP A 25 -10.80 0.48 7.01
N TRP A 26 -10.78 0.73 8.33
CA TRP A 26 -9.70 1.44 9.02
C TRP A 26 -8.33 0.76 8.85
N ARG A 27 -8.30 -0.58 8.84
CA ARG A 27 -7.07 -1.34 8.57
C ARG A 27 -6.57 -1.16 7.14
N THR A 28 -7.48 -1.23 6.17
CA THR A 28 -7.13 -1.04 4.75
C THR A 28 -6.61 0.38 4.51
N LEU A 29 -7.19 1.38 5.18
CA LEU A 29 -6.75 2.78 5.13
C LEU A 29 -5.32 2.96 5.67
N VAL A 30 -4.99 2.32 6.80
CA VAL A 30 -3.63 2.38 7.37
C VAL A 30 -2.59 1.75 6.45
N ILE A 31 -2.84 0.54 5.90
CA ILE A 31 -1.93 -0.07 4.92
C ILE A 31 -1.81 0.81 3.68
N PHE A 32 -2.91 1.40 3.22
CA PHE A 32 -2.93 2.31 2.08
C PHE A 32 -2.04 3.54 2.30
N ILE A 33 -2.12 4.17 3.47
CA ILE A 33 -1.25 5.31 3.85
C ILE A 33 0.22 4.91 3.86
N ILE A 34 0.55 3.72 4.40
CA ILE A 34 1.93 3.21 4.42
C ILE A 34 2.45 3.02 2.99
N VAL A 35 1.67 2.38 2.12
CA VAL A 35 2.04 2.17 0.72
C VAL A 35 2.22 3.50 -0.01
N LEU A 36 1.35 4.49 0.27
CA LEU A 36 1.45 5.86 -0.25
C LEU A 36 2.77 6.52 0.15
N LEU A 37 3.14 6.44 1.42
CA LEU A 37 4.42 6.96 1.93
C LEU A 37 5.61 6.29 1.25
N VAL A 38 5.59 4.96 1.10
CA VAL A 38 6.65 4.21 0.41
C VAL A 38 6.75 4.61 -1.06
N MET A 39 5.62 4.83 -1.74
CA MET A 39 5.59 5.31 -3.12
C MET A 39 6.07 6.77 -3.26
N TYR A 40 5.83 7.62 -2.26
CA TYR A 40 6.30 9.00 -2.25
C TYR A 40 7.76 9.15 -1.81
N PHE A 41 8.30 8.17 -1.08
CA PHE A 41 9.69 8.10 -0.64
C PHE A 41 10.72 8.34 -1.77
N PRO A 42 10.60 7.72 -2.97
CA PRO A 42 11.49 8.02 -4.09
C PRO A 42 11.38 9.46 -4.60
N ALA A 43 10.22 10.13 -4.46
CA ALA A 43 10.07 11.54 -4.83
C ALA A 43 10.89 12.45 -3.91
N TYR A 44 10.93 12.14 -2.61
CA TYR A 44 11.83 12.79 -1.65
C TYR A 44 13.30 12.53 -1.99
N GLY A 45 13.64 11.28 -2.35
CA GLY A 45 14.99 10.93 -2.81
C GLY A 45 15.41 11.75 -4.03
N PHE A 46 14.52 11.93 -4.99
CA PHE A 46 14.75 12.73 -6.19
C PHE A 46 14.89 14.23 -5.89
N TYR A 47 14.15 14.73 -4.90
CA TYR A 47 14.24 16.12 -4.44
C TYR A 47 15.61 16.42 -3.79
N ILE A 48 16.11 15.51 -2.94
CA ILE A 48 17.45 15.64 -2.36
C ILE A 48 18.53 15.54 -3.46
N LEU A 49 18.34 14.65 -4.44
CA LEU A 49 19.27 14.51 -5.56
C LEU A 49 19.30 15.75 -6.48
N SER A 50 18.15 16.41 -6.67
CA SER A 50 18.03 17.69 -7.39
C SER A 50 18.86 18.81 -6.73
N ILE A 51 18.84 18.87 -5.40
CA ILE A 51 19.61 19.86 -4.64
C ILE A 51 21.12 19.58 -4.76
N ILE A 52 21.53 18.31 -4.71
CA ILE A 52 22.94 17.91 -4.80
C ILE A 52 23.52 18.14 -6.20
N PHE A 53 22.76 17.82 -7.26
CA PHE A 53 23.27 17.89 -8.64
C PHE A 53 23.15 19.29 -9.26
N LYS A 54 22.35 20.19 -8.68
CA LYS A 54 22.17 21.58 -9.13
C LYS A 54 21.91 21.68 -10.65
N ASN A 55 21.24 20.66 -11.21
CA ASN A 55 21.05 20.48 -12.64
C ASN A 55 19.54 20.42 -12.96
N GLY A 56 19.06 21.28 -13.87
CA GLY A 56 17.63 21.51 -14.13
C GLY A 56 16.86 20.30 -14.68
N TRP A 57 17.56 19.26 -15.13
CA TRP A 57 16.96 18.01 -15.60
C TRP A 57 16.22 17.24 -14.51
N PHE A 58 16.72 17.28 -13.27
CA PHE A 58 16.08 16.61 -12.14
C PHE A 58 14.77 17.28 -11.74
N ALA A 59 14.68 18.61 -11.87
CA ALA A 59 13.44 19.36 -11.68
C ALA A 59 12.38 18.97 -12.72
N GLY A 60 12.78 18.75 -13.98
CA GLY A 60 11.88 18.29 -15.03
C GLY A 60 11.28 16.91 -14.73
N ILE A 61 12.10 15.98 -14.27
CA ILE A 61 11.64 14.62 -13.91
C ILE A 61 10.78 14.65 -12.65
N ALA A 62 11.12 15.47 -11.63
CA ALA A 62 10.30 15.61 -10.43
C ALA A 62 8.92 16.21 -10.74
N THR A 63 8.88 17.26 -11.57
CA THR A 63 7.62 17.90 -11.99
C THR A 63 6.79 16.96 -12.86
N ALA A 64 7.43 16.22 -13.77
CA ALA A 64 6.76 15.19 -14.58
C ALA A 64 6.21 14.05 -13.71
N TYR A 65 6.94 13.62 -12.68
CA TYR A 65 6.48 12.60 -11.74
C TYR A 65 5.26 13.08 -10.95
N ILE A 66 5.29 14.29 -10.39
CA ILE A 66 4.14 14.87 -9.67
C ILE A 66 2.95 15.06 -10.63
N ALA A 67 3.17 15.60 -11.83
CA ALA A 67 2.13 15.79 -12.83
C ALA A 67 1.54 14.46 -13.32
N PHE A 68 2.37 13.41 -13.44
CA PHE A 68 1.94 12.06 -13.75
C PHE A 68 1.00 11.53 -12.66
N TRP A 69 1.38 11.61 -11.39
CA TRP A 69 0.54 11.16 -10.28
C TRP A 69 -0.70 12.03 -10.02
N ALA A 70 -0.65 13.33 -10.34
CA ALA A 70 -1.79 14.24 -10.23
C ALA A 70 -2.83 14.05 -11.36
N GLY A 71 -2.50 13.27 -12.39
CA GLY A 71 -3.38 13.03 -13.53
C GLY A 71 -4.59 12.15 -13.19
N PRO A 72 -5.80 12.45 -13.68
CA PRO A 72 -7.01 11.65 -13.47
C PRO A 72 -6.98 10.27 -14.18
N PHE A 73 -5.91 10.00 -14.92
CA PHE A 73 -5.68 8.77 -15.68
C PHE A 73 -4.69 7.81 -15.03
N THR A 74 -3.97 8.21 -13.98
CA THR A 74 -3.10 7.26 -13.31
C THR A 74 -3.93 6.25 -12.53
N PRO A 75 -3.73 4.94 -12.75
CA PRO A 75 -4.37 3.91 -11.95
C PRO A 75 -3.77 3.87 -10.53
N PHE A 76 -3.39 5.00 -9.92
CA PHE A 76 -2.74 5.05 -8.61
C PHE A 76 -3.61 4.47 -7.50
N PHE A 77 -4.89 4.82 -7.49
CA PHE A 77 -5.86 4.25 -6.55
C PHE A 77 -6.08 2.75 -6.80
N PRO A 78 -6.40 2.29 -8.03
CA PRO A 78 -6.46 0.86 -8.34
C PRO A 78 -5.17 0.09 -7.97
N LEU A 79 -4.01 0.66 -8.26
CA LEU A 79 -2.70 0.07 -8.02
C LEU A 79 -2.42 -0.04 -6.52
N CYS A 80 -2.64 1.03 -5.75
CA CYS A 80 -2.49 1.02 -4.30
C CYS A 80 -3.44 0.01 -3.65
N ILE A 81 -4.63 -0.18 -4.19
CA ILE A 81 -5.60 -1.17 -3.68
C ILE A 81 -5.17 -2.58 -4.01
N ALA A 82 -4.69 -2.84 -5.23
CA ALA A 82 -4.12 -4.13 -5.61
C ALA A 82 -2.94 -4.51 -4.69
N ILE A 83 -2.03 -3.56 -4.44
CA ILE A 83 -0.88 -3.74 -3.54
C ILE A 83 -1.35 -3.97 -2.11
N THR A 84 -2.31 -3.17 -1.63
CA THR A 84 -2.89 -3.30 -0.27
C THR A 84 -3.51 -4.69 -0.07
N PHE A 85 -4.26 -5.19 -1.04
CA PHE A 85 -4.84 -6.54 -0.98
C PHE A 85 -3.76 -7.63 -1.02
N GLY A 86 -2.72 -7.43 -1.83
CA GLY A 86 -1.55 -8.30 -1.88
C GLY A 86 -0.84 -8.40 -0.53
N ILE A 87 -0.50 -7.25 0.07
CA ILE A 87 0.16 -7.17 1.38
C ILE A 87 -0.72 -7.77 2.47
N LYS A 88 -2.03 -7.47 2.49
CA LYS A 88 -2.95 -8.02 3.49
C LYS A 88 -2.99 -9.55 3.45
N LYS A 89 -2.99 -10.14 2.25
CA LYS A 89 -2.93 -11.60 2.06
C LYS A 89 -1.62 -12.19 2.59
N ILE A 90 -0.50 -11.52 2.33
CA ILE A 90 0.83 -11.94 2.81
C ILE A 90 0.92 -11.82 4.34
N PHE A 91 0.42 -10.72 4.90
CA PHE A 91 0.46 -10.45 6.34
C PHE A 91 -0.39 -11.46 7.14
N LEU A 92 -1.56 -11.84 6.63
CA LEU A 92 -2.37 -12.90 7.24
C LEU A 92 -1.62 -14.24 7.28
N LYS A 93 -0.97 -14.61 6.17
CA LYS A 93 -0.18 -15.84 6.07
C LYS A 93 1.02 -15.85 7.03
N ILE A 94 1.66 -14.69 7.21
CA ILE A 94 2.75 -14.50 8.19
C ILE A 94 2.22 -14.60 9.62
N LYS A 95 1.09 -13.95 9.92
CA LYS A 95 0.48 -13.95 11.26
C LYS A 95 0.11 -15.36 11.72
N GLU A 96 -0.46 -16.18 10.82
CA GLU A 96 -0.75 -17.60 11.10
C GLU A 96 0.52 -18.40 11.42
N ARG A 97 1.60 -18.18 10.66
CA ARG A 97 2.90 -18.85 10.89
C ARG A 97 3.50 -18.47 12.24
N ILE A 98 3.42 -17.20 12.62
CA ILE A 98 3.91 -16.71 13.92
C ILE A 98 3.08 -17.30 15.06
N HIS A 99 1.75 -17.29 14.93
CA HIS A 99 0.87 -17.85 15.96
C HIS A 99 1.13 -19.35 16.18
N LYS A 100 1.29 -20.13 15.11
CA LYS A 100 1.64 -21.56 15.20
C LYS A 100 2.99 -21.79 15.88
N ARG A 101 3.98 -20.92 15.63
CA ARG A 101 5.30 -21.00 16.30
C ARG A 101 5.21 -20.67 17.78
N MET A 102 4.39 -19.70 18.18
CA MET A 102 4.19 -19.38 19.60
C MET A 102 3.50 -20.54 20.32
N LYS A 103 2.44 -21.11 19.74
CA LYS A 103 1.75 -22.27 20.31
C LYS A 103 2.68 -23.48 20.51
N ASN A 104 3.46 -23.86 19.49
CA ASN A 104 4.44 -24.94 19.63
C ASN A 104 5.51 -24.64 20.71
N LYS A 105 5.84 -23.36 20.94
CA LYS A 105 6.82 -22.96 21.95
C LYS A 105 6.22 -23.03 23.36
N GLU A 106 4.95 -22.67 23.52
CA GLU A 106 4.19 -22.84 24.76
C GLU A 106 4.03 -24.31 25.11
N GLU A 107 3.56 -25.16 24.18
CA GLU A 107 3.47 -26.62 24.39
C GLU A 107 4.82 -27.24 24.76
N LYS A 108 5.93 -26.76 24.17
CA LYS A 108 7.27 -27.24 24.51
C LYS A 108 7.71 -26.83 25.93
N CYS A 109 7.35 -25.63 26.39
CA CYS A 109 7.64 -25.19 27.76
C CYS A 109 6.77 -25.93 28.79
N GLU A 110 5.52 -26.22 28.46
CA GLU A 110 4.61 -26.98 29.33
C GLU A 110 5.10 -28.41 29.54
N ASN A 111 5.49 -29.10 28.45
CA ASN A 111 6.05 -30.45 28.52
C ASN A 111 7.38 -30.50 29.29
N ALA A 112 8.26 -29.50 29.13
CA ALA A 112 9.53 -29.44 29.87
C ALA A 112 9.29 -29.26 31.39
N SER A 113 8.33 -28.43 31.78
CA SER A 113 7.94 -28.22 33.18
C SER A 113 7.28 -29.45 33.81
N GLU A 114 6.63 -30.29 33.02
CA GLU A 114 6.03 -31.55 33.48
C GLU A 114 7.07 -32.67 33.63
N GLU A 115 8.11 -32.67 32.80
CA GLU A 115 9.24 -33.60 32.89
C GLU A 115 10.13 -33.31 34.12
N ASP A 116 10.40 -32.04 34.44
CA ASP A 116 11.12 -31.64 35.66
C ASP A 116 10.36 -31.94 36.97
N ARG A 117 9.04 -32.19 36.88
CA ARG A 117 8.18 -32.49 38.04
C ARG A 117 7.99 -33.99 38.30
N LYS A 118 8.48 -34.86 37.41
CA LYS A 118 8.43 -36.33 37.53
C LYS A 118 9.75 -36.89 38.03
#